data_AF-A0A9X6Q746-F1
#
_entry.id   AF-A0A9X6Q746-F1
#
_cell.length_a   1.000
_cell.length_b   1.000
_cell.length_c   1.000
_cell.angle_alpha   90.00
_cell.angle_beta   90.00
_cell.angle_gamma   90.00
#
_symmetry.space_group_name_H-M   'P 1'
#
loop_
_entity.id
_entity.type
_entity.pdbx_description
1 polymer ?
#
loop_
_entity_poly.entity_id
_entity_poly.type
_entity_poly.pdbx_seq_one_letter_code
_entity_poly.pdbx_strand_id
1 'polypeptide(L)'
;MLQERINELESGILNLDGDRVHVTGFKSEKMLLSFLNNNKKNWSFKGLYDIHEMNFHNIKNSALIIVMKDGKEIGKYQYIPVYKSVIKYDNQDGKSTSMTFTIRKSVYSKHYHFLSEKMSRVFESKELITNFLKEEFGASLNF
;
A
#
# COMPACT_ATOMS: atom_id res chain seq x y z
N MET A 1 15.05 8.54 1.63
CA MET A 1 14.34 8.66 2.93
C MET A 1 13.61 7.35 3.27
N LEU A 2 13.24 7.09 4.54
CA LEU A 2 12.57 5.84 4.96
C LEU A 2 11.29 5.56 4.15
N GLN A 3 10.45 6.58 3.98
CA GLN A 3 9.18 6.43 3.26
C GLN A 3 9.35 6.01 1.80
N GLU A 4 10.32 6.59 1.08
CA GLU A 4 10.64 6.19 -0.30
C GLU A 4 11.04 4.72 -0.35
N ARG A 5 11.88 4.28 0.60
CA ARG A 5 12.27 2.88 0.69
C ARG A 5 11.05 1.98 0.91
N ILE A 6 10.14 2.33 1.82
CA ILE A 6 8.91 1.56 2.08
C ILE A 6 8.06 1.45 0.80
N ASN A 7 7.91 2.53 0.05
CA ASN A 7 7.12 2.55 -1.18
C ASN A 7 7.74 1.69 -2.30
N GLU A 8 9.05 1.47 -2.29
CA GLU A 8 9.74 0.65 -3.29
C GLU A 8 9.74 -0.86 -3.00
N LEU A 9 9.43 -1.26 -1.76
CA LEU A 9 9.49 -2.67 -1.35
C LEU A 9 8.41 -3.52 -2.02
N GLU A 10 8.82 -4.66 -2.57
CA GLU A 10 7.88 -5.71 -3.00
C GLU A 10 7.30 -6.48 -1.80
N SER A 11 8.04 -6.56 -0.70
CA SER A 11 7.60 -6.96 0.64
C SER A 11 8.71 -6.62 1.63
N GLY A 12 8.39 -6.43 2.90
CA GLY A 12 9.41 -6.10 3.88
C GLY A 12 9.01 -6.24 5.34
N ILE A 13 10.03 -6.30 6.19
CA ILE A 13 9.91 -6.22 7.64
C ILE A 13 10.57 -4.91 8.07
N LEU A 14 9.85 -4.11 8.83
CA LEU A 14 10.33 -2.88 9.46
C LEU A 14 10.45 -3.16 10.95
N ASN A 15 11.67 -3.33 11.46
CA ASN A 15 11.90 -3.53 12.88
C ASN A 15 12.29 -2.21 13.55
N LEU A 16 11.43 -1.73 14.44
CA LEU A 16 11.62 -0.50 15.21
C LEU A 16 12.56 -0.79 16.38
N ASP A 17 13.65 -0.04 16.47
CA ASP A 17 14.66 -0.14 17.53
C ASP A 17 15.08 1.28 17.95
N GLY A 18 14.54 1.75 19.08
CA GLY A 18 14.67 3.14 19.53
C GLY A 18 14.19 4.13 18.45
N ASP A 19 15.07 5.06 18.08
CA ASP A 19 14.82 6.07 17.05
C ASP A 19 15.20 5.60 15.63
N ARG A 20 15.45 4.30 15.44
CA ARG A 20 15.86 3.73 14.17
C ARG A 20 14.89 2.65 13.69
N VAL A 21 14.90 2.43 12.38
CA VAL A 21 14.13 1.39 11.71
C VAL A 21 15.07 0.53 10.87
N HIS A 22 15.19 -0.74 11.24
CA HIS A 22 15.84 -1.75 10.43
C HIS A 22 14.86 -2.28 9.38
N VAL A 23 15.15 -1.97 8.12
CA VAL A 23 14.35 -2.41 6.98
C VAL A 23 14.98 -3.66 6.39
N THR A 24 14.22 -4.75 6.30
CA THR A 24 14.59 -5.94 5.53
C THR A 24 13.61 -6.10 4.37
N GLY A 25 14.09 -6.01 3.15
CA GLY A 25 13.28 -6.16 1.94
C GLY A 25 13.36 -7.56 1.33
N PHE A 26 12.28 -7.97 0.68
CA PHE A 26 12.13 -9.25 -0.01
C PHE A 26 11.55 -9.03 -1.40
N LYS A 27 11.81 -9.93 -2.35
CA LYS A 27 11.27 -9.83 -3.72
C LYS A 27 9.77 -10.18 -3.83
N SER A 28 9.18 -10.75 -2.77
CA SER A 28 7.76 -11.10 -2.71
C SER A 28 7.31 -11.47 -1.30
N GLU A 29 6.01 -11.48 -1.09
CA GLU A 29 5.37 -11.98 0.14
C GLU A 29 5.83 -13.41 0.46
N LYS A 30 5.85 -14.28 -0.56
CA LYS A 30 6.29 -15.68 -0.40
C LYS A 30 7.71 -15.78 0.17
N MET A 31 8.62 -14.91 -0.29
CA MET A 31 9.98 -14.90 0.23
C MET A 31 10.03 -14.42 1.68
N LEU A 32 9.31 -13.34 1.99
CA LEU A 32 9.18 -12.84 3.36
C LEU A 32 8.64 -13.92 4.30
N LEU A 33 7.53 -14.56 3.95
CA LEU A 33 6.94 -15.63 4.77
C LEU A 33 7.87 -16.83 4.91
N SER A 34 8.65 -17.15 3.88
CA SER A 34 9.65 -18.23 3.96
C SER A 34 10.81 -17.87 4.90
N PHE A 35 11.22 -16.60 4.95
CA PHE A 35 12.20 -16.10 5.93
C PHE A 35 11.67 -16.25 7.35
N LEU A 36 10.44 -15.83 7.63
CA LEU A 36 9.85 -15.94 8.96
C LEU A 36 9.65 -17.39 9.41
N ASN A 37 9.15 -18.26 8.54
CA ASN A 37 8.76 -19.61 8.92
C ASN A 37 9.92 -20.61 8.92
N ASN A 38 10.96 -20.37 8.11
CA ASN A 38 12.02 -21.35 7.86
C ASN A 38 13.44 -20.75 7.99
N ASN A 39 13.58 -19.50 8.44
CA ASN A 39 14.85 -18.78 8.52
C ASN A 39 15.66 -18.77 7.20
N LYS A 40 14.98 -18.87 6.04
CA LYS A 40 15.66 -18.83 4.74
C LYS A 40 16.22 -17.44 4.49
N LYS A 41 17.53 -17.32 4.26
CA LYS A 41 18.23 -16.06 3.95
C LYS A 41 17.95 -15.59 2.51
N ASN A 42 16.72 -15.20 2.23
CA ASN A 42 16.24 -14.79 0.90
C ASN A 42 15.82 -13.30 0.84
N TRP A 43 16.33 -12.49 1.78
CA TRP A 43 16.19 -11.05 1.71
C TRP A 43 16.91 -10.52 0.46
N SER A 44 16.36 -9.47 -0.15
CA SER A 44 16.94 -8.77 -1.29
C SER A 44 17.61 -7.46 -0.91
N PHE A 45 17.27 -6.93 0.27
CA PHE A 45 17.77 -5.64 0.74
C PHE A 45 17.79 -5.61 2.27
N LYS A 46 18.75 -4.88 2.84
CA LYS A 46 18.75 -4.46 4.24
C LYS A 46 19.18 -2.99 4.34
N GLY A 47 18.54 -2.23 5.21
CA GLY A 47 18.89 -0.83 5.45
C GLY A 47 18.55 -0.39 6.87
N LEU A 48 19.19 0.68 7.31
CA LEU A 48 18.95 1.35 8.59
C LEU A 48 18.58 2.80 8.32
N TYR A 49 17.49 3.25 8.93
CA TYR A 49 16.95 4.59 8.72
C TYR A 49 16.54 5.20 10.06
N ASP A 50 16.52 6.53 10.13
CA ASP A 50 15.89 7.25 11.23
C ASP A 50 14.36 7.07 11.19
N ILE A 51 13.76 6.92 12.36
CA ILE A 51 12.31 6.81 12.49
C ILE A 51 11.64 8.12 12.08
N HIS A 52 10.64 7.98 11.23
CA HIS A 52 9.77 9.05 10.78
C HIS A 52 8.34 8.49 10.73
N GLU A 53 7.35 9.37 10.62
CA GLU A 53 5.98 8.92 10.36
C GLU A 53 5.92 8.09 9.07
N MET A 54 5.33 6.89 9.16
CA MET A 54 5.25 5.94 8.05
C MET A 54 3.83 5.86 7.53
N ASN A 55 3.67 6.15 6.24
CA ASN A 55 2.40 6.00 5.53
C ASN A 55 2.41 4.70 4.72
N PHE A 56 1.62 3.71 5.17
CA PHE A 56 1.49 2.42 4.50
C PHE A 56 0.46 2.41 3.38
N HIS A 57 -0.25 3.51 3.13
CA HIS A 57 -1.21 3.58 2.03
C HIS A 57 -0.52 3.58 0.67
N ASN A 58 0.75 3.96 0.56
CA ASN A 58 1.48 4.06 -0.72
C ASN A 58 2.37 2.86 -1.04
N ILE A 59 2.28 1.78 -0.28
CA ILE A 59 3.02 0.53 -0.58
C ILE A 59 2.58 -0.03 -1.93
N LYS A 60 3.45 -0.80 -2.59
CA LYS A 60 3.15 -1.47 -3.86
C LYS A 60 1.97 -2.42 -3.75
N ASN A 61 1.31 -2.66 -4.88
CA ASN A 61 0.26 -3.67 -4.97
C ASN A 61 0.81 -5.03 -4.57
N SER A 62 0.05 -5.75 -3.74
CA SER A 62 0.39 -7.05 -3.19
C SER A 62 1.63 -7.10 -2.29
N ALA A 63 2.25 -5.96 -2.00
CA ALA A 63 3.37 -5.92 -1.08
C ALA A 63 2.89 -6.17 0.36
N LEU A 64 3.57 -7.09 1.04
CA LEU A 64 3.37 -7.34 2.46
C LEU A 64 4.42 -6.58 3.26
N ILE A 65 3.98 -5.64 4.08
CA ILE A 65 4.83 -4.94 5.06
C ILE A 65 4.44 -5.37 6.47
N ILE A 66 5.40 -5.87 7.22
CA ILE A 66 5.25 -6.23 8.64
C ILE A 66 6.05 -5.24 9.47
N VAL A 67 5.42 -4.65 10.48
CA VAL A 67 6.06 -3.77 11.44
C VAL A 67 6.25 -4.52 12.74
N MET A 68 7.49 -4.58 13.19
CA MET A 68 7.93 -5.27 14.40
C MET A 68 8.47 -4.24 15.40
N LYS A 69 8.22 -4.48 16.68
CA LYS A 69 8.85 -3.76 17.79
C LYS A 69 9.15 -4.74 18.91
N ASP A 70 10.36 -4.72 19.45
CA ASP A 70 10.80 -5.62 20.52
C ASP A 70 10.52 -7.11 20.23
N GLY A 71 10.73 -7.51 18.97
CA GLY A 71 10.49 -8.88 18.49
C GLY A 71 9.01 -9.26 18.32
N LYS A 72 8.06 -8.33 18.52
CA LYS A 72 6.61 -8.57 18.37
C LYS A 72 6.06 -7.84 17.14
N GLU A 73 5.13 -8.49 16.44
CA GLU A 73 4.37 -7.86 15.38
C GLU A 73 3.41 -6.83 15.98
N ILE A 74 3.51 -5.58 15.52
CA ILE A 74 2.63 -4.48 15.94
C ILE A 74 1.79 -3.92 14.79
N GLY A 75 2.06 -4.33 13.55
CA GLY A 75 1.30 -3.90 12.39
C GLY A 75 1.58 -4.73 11.16
N LYS A 76 0.56 -4.92 10.33
CA LYS A 76 0.64 -5.70 9.10
C LYS A 76 -0.19 -5.05 8.01
N TYR A 77 0.44 -4.76 6.87
CA TYR A 77 -0.14 -3.97 5.81
C TYR A 77 0.04 -4.66 4.46
N GLN A 78 -1.06 -4.83 3.74
CA GLN A 78 -1.07 -5.40 2.41
C GLN A 78 -2.33 -4.99 1.67
N TYR A 79 -2.18 -4.59 0.41
CA TYR A 79 -3.30 -4.21 -0.44
C TYR A 79 -3.31 -5.06 -1.71
N ILE A 80 -4.42 -5.73 -1.98
CA ILE A 80 -4.62 -6.53 -3.19
C ILE A 80 -5.52 -5.76 -4.17
N PRO A 81 -5.09 -5.53 -5.42
CA PRO A 81 -5.95 -4.96 -6.45
C PRO A 81 -7.21 -5.81 -6.64
N VAL A 82 -8.38 -5.17 -6.58
CA VAL A 82 -9.69 -5.80 -6.84
C VAL A 82 -10.35 -5.25 -8.09
N TYR A 83 -9.97 -4.04 -8.51
CA TYR A 83 -10.48 -3.44 -9.73
C TYR A 83 -9.44 -2.48 -10.32
N LYS A 84 -9.34 -2.44 -11.64
CA LYS A 84 -8.49 -1.49 -12.36
C LYS A 84 -9.22 -1.03 -13.61
N SER A 85 -9.30 0.28 -13.80
CA SER A 85 -9.99 0.86 -14.95
C SER A 85 -9.46 2.26 -15.25
N VAL A 86 -10.02 2.87 -16.30
CA VAL A 86 -9.78 4.25 -16.69
C VAL A 86 -11.09 5.02 -16.49
N ILE A 87 -10.99 6.17 -15.84
CA ILE A 87 -12.12 7.08 -15.67
C ILE A 87 -11.90 8.34 -16.52
N LYS A 88 -12.94 8.77 -17.24
CA LYS A 88 -12.95 10.05 -17.96
C LYS A 88 -13.68 11.08 -17.11
N TYR A 89 -13.14 12.28 -17.02
CA TYR A 89 -13.72 13.39 -16.26
C TYR A 89 -13.27 14.72 -16.87
N ASP A 90 -14.04 15.78 -16.64
CA ASP A 90 -13.62 17.13 -17.00
C ASP A 90 -12.77 17.72 -15.88
N ASN A 91 -11.61 18.26 -16.22
CA ASN A 91 -10.76 18.92 -15.25
C ASN A 91 -11.32 20.30 -14.84
N GLN A 92 -10.64 21.00 -13.93
CA GLN A 92 -11.04 22.34 -13.47
C GLN A 92 -11.11 23.39 -14.61
N ASP A 93 -10.43 23.14 -15.73
CA ASP A 93 -10.47 24.01 -16.92
C ASP A 93 -11.57 23.62 -17.93
N GLY A 94 -12.45 22.67 -17.56
CA GLY A 94 -13.50 22.13 -18.44
C GLY A 94 -12.98 21.24 -19.58
N LYS A 95 -11.72 20.80 -19.53
CA LYS A 95 -11.14 19.90 -20.54
C LYS A 95 -11.37 18.45 -20.14
N SER A 96 -11.95 17.69 -21.05
CA SER A 96 -12.11 16.24 -20.90
C SER A 96 -10.74 15.56 -20.84
N THR A 97 -10.50 14.85 -19.75
CA THR A 97 -9.27 14.10 -19.50
C THR A 97 -9.60 12.69 -19.01
N SER A 98 -8.59 11.86 -18.83
CA SER A 98 -8.76 10.52 -18.27
C SER A 98 -7.66 10.18 -17.29
N MET A 99 -7.95 9.23 -16.41
CA MET A 99 -7.00 8.75 -15.41
C MET A 99 -7.17 7.26 -15.21
N THR A 100 -6.06 6.53 -15.24
CA THR A 100 -6.04 5.14 -14.80
C THR A 100 -6.07 5.11 -13.28
N PHE A 101 -6.92 4.27 -12.71
CA PHE A 101 -6.99 4.04 -11.28
C PHE A 101 -7.06 2.55 -10.97
N THR A 102 -6.67 2.23 -9.73
CA THR A 102 -6.78 0.91 -9.14
C THR A 102 -7.55 1.04 -7.83
N ILE A 103 -8.60 0.25 -7.66
CA ILE A 103 -9.17 -0.01 -6.35
C ILE A 103 -8.50 -1.27 -5.81
N ARG A 104 -7.98 -1.16 -4.60
CA ARG A 104 -7.33 -2.27 -3.90
C ARG A 104 -7.92 -2.42 -2.50
N LYS A 105 -8.04 -3.64 -2.04
CA LYS A 105 -8.60 -3.99 -0.73
C LYS A 105 -7.48 -4.34 0.23
N SER A 106 -7.56 -3.83 1.45
CA SER A 106 -6.67 -4.24 2.53
C SER A 106 -6.91 -5.71 2.88
N VAL A 107 -5.86 -6.50 3.04
CA VAL A 107 -5.96 -7.90 3.50
C VAL A 107 -6.27 -7.96 5.00
N TYR A 108 -5.73 -7.00 5.76
CA TYR A 108 -5.75 -6.99 7.22
C TYR A 108 -6.70 -5.95 7.82
N SER A 109 -7.47 -5.24 7.01
CA SER A 109 -8.56 -4.35 7.45
C SER A 109 -9.74 -4.37 6.49
N LYS A 110 -10.85 -3.70 6.85
CA LYS A 110 -12.02 -3.59 5.98
C LYS A 110 -11.86 -2.55 4.86
N HIS A 111 -10.76 -1.80 4.88
CA HIS A 111 -10.61 -0.63 4.04
C HIS A 111 -10.41 -0.97 2.56
N TYR A 112 -10.93 -0.07 1.73
CA TYR A 112 -10.64 0.02 0.31
C TYR A 112 -9.74 1.23 0.07
N HIS A 113 -8.89 1.14 -0.94
CA HIS A 113 -8.00 2.22 -1.32
C HIS A 113 -8.18 2.51 -2.81
N PHE A 114 -8.58 3.74 -3.13
CA PHE A 114 -8.49 4.32 -4.47
C PHE A 114 -7.07 4.84 -4.71
N LEU A 115 -6.38 4.29 -5.70
CA LEU A 115 -5.04 4.70 -6.09
C LEU A 115 -4.98 5.09 -7.57
N SER A 116 -4.46 6.28 -7.85
CA SER A 116 -4.08 6.74 -9.19
C SER A 116 -2.77 7.54 -9.11
N GLU A 117 -2.30 8.03 -10.26
CA GLU A 117 -1.14 8.93 -10.30
C GLU A 117 -1.39 10.27 -9.59
N LYS A 118 -2.65 10.70 -9.48
CA LYS A 118 -3.03 12.00 -8.90
C LYS A 118 -3.55 11.91 -7.47
N MET A 119 -4.04 10.75 -7.04
CA MET A 119 -4.68 10.62 -5.73
C MET A 119 -4.51 9.23 -5.11
N SER A 120 -4.45 9.23 -3.79
CA SER A 120 -4.32 8.06 -2.92
C SER A 120 -5.27 8.29 -1.75
N ARG A 121 -6.40 7.57 -1.71
CA ARG A 121 -7.46 7.79 -0.71
C ARG A 121 -8.06 6.49 -0.19
N VAL A 122 -8.08 6.36 1.13
CA VAL A 122 -8.61 5.20 1.84
C VAL A 122 -10.07 5.43 2.24
N PHE A 123 -10.86 4.37 2.17
CA PHE A 123 -12.29 4.35 2.48
C PHE A 123 -12.62 3.16 3.37
N GLU A 124 -13.52 3.35 4.33
CA GLU A 124 -13.90 2.31 5.30
C GLU A 124 -14.73 1.17 4.70
N SER A 125 -15.40 1.41 3.57
CA SER A 125 -16.25 0.42 2.92
C SER A 125 -16.26 0.55 1.41
N LYS A 126 -16.77 -0.51 0.75
CA LYS A 126 -17.04 -0.51 -0.69
C LYS A 126 -18.07 0.57 -1.07
N GLU A 127 -19.10 0.80 -0.26
CA GLU A 127 -20.11 1.83 -0.59
C GLU A 127 -19.50 3.23 -0.64
N LEU A 128 -18.61 3.55 0.32
CA LEU A 128 -17.99 4.88 0.39
C LEU A 128 -17.12 5.18 -0.82
N ILE A 129 -16.33 4.21 -1.30
CA ILE A 129 -15.52 4.41 -2.51
C ILE A 129 -16.40 4.48 -3.77
N THR A 130 -17.50 3.71 -3.85
CA THR A 130 -18.43 3.83 -4.98
C THR A 130 -19.16 5.17 -5.01
N ASN A 131 -19.54 5.70 -3.83
CA ASN A 131 -20.15 7.03 -3.72
C ASN A 131 -19.17 8.11 -4.13
N PHE A 132 -17.93 8.05 -3.63
CA PHE A 132 -16.85 8.95 -4.04
C PHE A 132 -16.66 8.98 -5.55
N LEU A 133 -16.60 7.82 -6.21
CA LEU A 133 -16.45 7.74 -7.66
C LEU A 133 -17.61 8.37 -8.43
N LYS A 134 -18.82 8.21 -7.90
CA LYS A 134 -20.04 8.78 -8.48
C LYS A 134 -20.09 10.30 -8.29
N GLU A 135 -19.75 10.78 -7.09
CA GLU A 135 -19.79 12.20 -6.74
C GLU A 135 -18.69 12.99 -7.45
N GLU A 136 -17.46 12.50 -7.42
CA GLU A 136 -16.30 13.23 -7.96
C GLU A 136 -16.17 13.12 -9.48
N PHE A 137 -16.64 12.03 -10.06
CA PHE A 137 -16.37 11.72 -11.47
C PHE A 137 -17.60 11.26 -12.26
N GLY A 138 -18.79 11.20 -11.65
CA GLY A 138 -20.00 10.71 -12.31
C GLY A 138 -19.98 9.22 -12.64
N ALA A 139 -19.02 8.44 -12.12
CA ALA A 139 -18.86 7.03 -12.47
C ALA A 139 -19.60 6.11 -11.49
N SER A 140 -20.42 5.21 -12.04
CA SER A 140 -21.04 4.12 -11.28
C SER A 140 -20.30 2.81 -11.58
N LEU A 141 -19.70 2.21 -10.55
CA LEU A 141 -18.96 0.96 -10.67
C LEU A 141 -19.58 -0.14 -9.82
N ASN A 142 -19.49 -1.37 -10.33
CA ASN A 142 -19.75 -2.58 -9.56
C ASN A 142 -18.53 -3.50 -9.66
N PHE A 143 -17.86 -3.76 -8.53
CA PHE A 143 -16.61 -4.53 -8.44
C PHE A 143 -16.53 -5.36 -7.17
#